data_AF-A0A516S9X4-F1
#
_entry.id   AF-A0A516S9X4-F1
#
_cell.length_a   1.000
_cell.length_b   1.000
_cell.length_c   1.000
_cell.angle_alpha   90.00
_cell.angle_beta   90.00
_cell.angle_gamma   90.00
#
_symmetry.space_group_name_H-M   'P 1'
#
loop_
_entity.id
_entity.type
_entity.pdbx_description
1 polymer ?
#
loop_
_entity_poly.entity_id
_entity_poly.type
_entity_poly.pdbx_seq_one_letter_code
_entity_poly.pdbx_strand_id
1 'polypeptide(L)' 'MMTPHKAVRSSLANHAATGPAGDAELKQLRAAAWHKQGVLVVRLDDVRDDWDRLHLSNIATELYGQRKGGR' A
#
# COMPACT_ATOMS: atom_id res chain seq x y z
N MET A 1 -21.57 23.48 6.62
CA MET A 1 -22.58 22.53 7.12
C MET A 1 -22.05 21.13 6.84
N MET A 2 -21.53 20.44 7.86
CA MET A 2 -20.98 19.08 7.72
C MET A 2 -22.08 18.09 8.11
N THR A 3 -22.63 17.38 7.12
CA THR A 3 -23.68 16.38 7.33
C THR A 3 -23.08 15.18 8.08
N PRO A 4 -23.59 14.78 9.26
CA PRO A 4 -23.05 13.61 9.95
C PRO A 4 -23.34 12.36 9.11
N HIS A 5 -22.28 11.64 8.71
CA HIS A 5 -22.41 10.34 8.06
C HIS A 5 -23.08 9.40 9.05
N LYS A 6 -24.29 8.94 8.73
CA LYS A 6 -25.09 8.03 9.56
C LYS A 6 -24.25 6.78 9.81
N ALA A 7 -23.71 6.64 11.03
CA ALA A 7 -22.81 5.56 11.38
C ALA A 7 -23.48 4.21 11.06
N VAL A 8 -22.97 3.51 10.06
CA VAL A 8 -23.45 2.18 9.69
C VAL A 8 -23.17 1.27 10.88
N ARG A 9 -24.22 0.71 11.48
CA ARG A 9 -24.12 -0.25 12.59
C ARG A 9 -23.59 -1.57 12.03
N SER A 10 -22.29 -1.63 11.80
CA SER A 10 -21.57 -2.77 11.24
C SER A 10 -20.55 -3.26 12.26
N SER A 11 -20.26 -4.55 12.29
CA SER A 11 -19.13 -5.10 13.06
C SER A 11 -17.79 -4.50 12.65
N LEU A 12 -17.72 -3.87 11.46
CA LEU A 12 -16.57 -3.12 10.96
C LEU A 12 -16.59 -1.64 11.33
N ALA A 13 -17.62 -1.13 12.00
CA ALA A 13 -17.73 0.30 12.34
C ALA A 13 -16.57 0.79 13.22
N ASN A 14 -16.07 -0.07 14.12
CA ASN A 14 -14.90 0.23 14.95
C ASN A 14 -13.58 0.23 14.16
N HIS A 15 -13.55 -0.41 12.98
CA HIS A 15 -12.40 -0.43 12.08
C HIS A 15 -12.50 0.62 10.96
N ALA A 16 -13.66 1.24 10.77
CA ALA A 16 -13.90 2.29 9.78
C ALA A 16 -13.25 3.64 10.16
N ALA A 17 -12.73 3.77 11.38
CA ALA A 17 -12.11 5.00 11.88
C ALA A 17 -10.71 5.28 11.32
N THR A 18 -10.09 4.32 10.63
CA THR A 18 -8.78 4.55 10.03
C THR A 18 -8.99 5.18 8.66
N GLY A 19 -8.95 6.52 8.60
CA GLY A 19 -8.74 7.23 7.34
C GLY A 19 -7.52 6.69 6.58
N PRO A 20 -7.35 7.00 5.29
CA PRO A 20 -6.21 6.50 4.52
C PRO A 20 -4.93 6.79 5.29
N ALA A 21 -4.17 5.72 5.61
CA ALA A 21 -2.95 5.82 6.38
C ALA A 21 -2.04 6.89 5.73
N GLY A 22 -1.63 7.86 6.53
CA GLY A 22 -0.73 8.91 6.05
C GLY A 22 0.61 8.30 5.61
N ASP A 23 1.37 8.99 4.75
CA ASP A 23 2.63 8.46 4.23
C ASP A 23 3.62 8.00 5.31
N ALA A 24 3.64 8.68 6.47
CA ALA A 24 4.46 8.31 7.62
C ALA A 24 4.03 6.98 8.26
N GLU A 25 2.72 6.74 8.36
CA GLU A 25 2.16 5.49 8.87
C GLU A 25 2.39 4.35 7.88
N LEU A 26 2.19 4.60 6.59
CA LEU A 26 2.51 3.63 5.54
C LEU A 26 4.00 3.24 5.57
N LYS A 27 4.91 4.19 5.79
CA LYS A 27 6.34 3.89 5.94
C LYS A 27 6.60 2.96 7.13
N GLN A 28 5.96 3.21 8.28
CA GLN A 28 6.08 2.33 9.45
C GLN A 28 5.53 0.93 9.19
N LEU A 29 4.39 0.82 8.51
CA LEU A 29 3.80 -0.46 8.14
C LEU A 29 4.72 -1.27 7.20
N ARG A 30 5.33 -0.62 6.21
CA ARG A 30 6.31 -1.26 5.30
C ARG A 30 7.56 -1.71 6.04
N ALA A 31 8.08 -0.88 6.96
CA ALA A 31 9.20 -1.27 7.81
C ALA A 31 8.86 -2.46 8.70
N ALA A 32 7.66 -2.50 9.27
CA ALA A 32 7.18 -3.63 10.06
C ALA A 32 7.06 -4.92 9.23
N ALA A 33 6.57 -4.82 7.99
CA ALA A 33 6.51 -5.96 7.06
C ALA A 33 7.90 -6.52 6.76
N TRP A 34 8.89 -5.65 6.53
CA TRP A 34 10.28 -6.06 6.34
C TRP A 34 10.83 -6.80 7.57
N HIS A 35 10.76 -6.15 8.74
CA HIS A 35 11.38 -6.69 9.94
C HIS A 35 10.69 -7.94 10.49
N LYS A 36 9.37 -8.06 10.37
CA LYS A 36 8.60 -9.15 10.97
C LYS A 36 8.32 -10.30 10.01
N GLN A 37 8.20 -10.02 8.72
CA GLN A 37 7.75 -11.00 7.72
C GLN A 37 8.80 -11.22 6.62
N GLY A 38 9.86 -10.42 6.56
CA GLY A 38 10.84 -10.47 5.47
C GLY A 38 10.26 -10.02 4.13
N VAL A 39 9.10 -9.35 4.14
CA VAL A 39 8.42 -8.90 2.93
C VAL A 39 8.71 -7.42 2.71
N LEU A 40 9.23 -7.12 1.53
CA LEU A 40 9.50 -5.75 1.11
C LEU A 40 8.34 -5.20 0.29
N VAL A 41 7.87 -4.01 0.66
CA VAL A 41 6.84 -3.26 -0.09
C VAL A 41 7.46 -1.96 -0.57
N VAL A 42 7.62 -1.83 -1.88
CA VAL A 42 8.23 -0.65 -2.52
C VAL A 42 7.26 -0.07 -3.54
N ARG A 43 7.09 1.26 -3.55
CA ARG A 43 6.49 1.94 -4.69
C ARG A 43 7.56 2.12 -5.75
N LEU A 44 7.28 1.72 -6.99
CA LEU A 44 8.25 1.82 -8.08
C LEU A 44 8.74 3.27 -8.32
N ASP A 45 7.90 4.26 -8.02
CA ASP A 45 8.24 5.69 -8.13
C ASP A 45 9.29 6.15 -7.09
N ASP A 46 9.42 5.42 -5.97
CA ASP A 46 10.40 5.72 -4.93
C ASP A 46 11.78 5.12 -5.26
N VAL A 47 11.85 4.25 -6.28
CA VAL A 47 13.09 3.64 -6.76
C VAL A 47 13.77 4.63 -7.70
N ARG A 48 14.96 5.13 -7.31
CA ARG A 48 15.67 6.18 -8.06
C ARG A 48 16.29 5.67 -9.36
N ASP A 49 16.81 4.45 -9.32
CA ASP A 49 17.49 3.85 -10.45
C ASP A 49 16.48 3.18 -11.39
N ASP A 50 16.58 3.50 -12.69
CA ASP A 50 15.63 3.01 -13.68
C ASP A 50 15.81 1.51 -13.97
N TRP A 51 17.03 0.99 -13.81
CA TRP A 51 17.30 -0.44 -13.98
C TRP A 51 16.72 -1.25 -12.82
N ASP A 52 16.89 -0.79 -11.58
CA ASP A 52 16.26 -1.39 -10.40
C ASP A 52 14.73 -1.36 -10.51
N ARG A 53 14.16 -0.26 -11.01
CA ARG A 53 12.71 -0.14 -11.22
C ARG A 53 12.23 -1.17 -12.23
N LEU A 54 12.95 -1.33 -13.35
CA LEU A 54 12.63 -2.33 -14.37
C LEU A 54 12.74 -3.76 -13.83
N HIS A 55 13.83 -4.04 -13.10
CA HIS A 55 14.07 -5.35 -12.50
C HIS A 55 12.95 -5.76 -11.53
N LEU A 56 12.56 -4.86 -10.61
CA LEU A 56 11.46 -5.08 -9.68
C LEU A 56 10.12 -5.26 -10.41
N SER A 57 9.87 -4.49 -11.47
CA SER A 57 8.66 -4.64 -12.29
C SER A 57 8.59 -6.01 -12.98
N ASN A 58 9.73 -6.52 -13.46
CA ASN A 58 9.79 -7.84 -14.09
C ASN A 58 9.52 -8.94 -13.07
N ILE A 59 10.14 -8.88 -11.89
CA ILE A 59 9.88 -9.83 -10.78
C ILE A 59 8.39 -9.79 -10.41
N ALA A 60 7.81 -8.61 -10.24
CA ALA A 60 6.40 -8.48 -9.89
C ALA A 60 5.48 -9.06 -10.98
N THR A 61 5.85 -8.88 -12.25
CA THR A 61 5.10 -9.43 -13.39
C THR A 61 5.17 -10.95 -13.43
N GLU A 62 6.32 -11.53 -13.13
CA GLU A 62 6.51 -12.99 -13.06
C GLU A 62 5.70 -13.60 -11.92
N LEU A 63 5.73 -12.97 -10.74
CA LEU A 63 5.05 -13.49 -9.54
C LEU A 63 3.55 -13.26 -9.53
N TYR A 64 3.08 -12.11 -10.04
CA TYR A 64 1.69 -11.66 -9.87
C TYR A 64 0.97 -11.36 -11.18
N GLY A 65 1.65 -11.53 -12.32
CA GLY A 65 1.13 -11.20 -13.64
C GLY A 65 1.21 -9.71 -13.98
N GLN A 66 0.79 -9.38 -15.20
CA GLN A 66 0.81 -8.01 -15.72
C GLN A 66 -0.05 -7.07 -14.87
N ARG A 67 0.50 -5.89 -14.55
CA ARG A 67 -0.19 -4.86 -13.76
C ARG A 67 -1.38 -4.32 -14.55
N LYS A 68 -2.61 -4.70 -14.18
CA LYS A 68 -3.85 -4.20 -14.78
C LYS A 68 -4.16 -2.80 -14.25
N GLY A 69 -3.68 -1.76 -14.94
CA GLY A 69 -3.99 -0.36 -14.62
C GLY A 69 -2.82 0.63 -14.68
N GLY A 70 -1.67 0.24 -15.25
CA GLY A 70 -0.63 1.22 -15.61
C GLY A 70 -1.05 1.97 -16.87
N ARG A 71 -1.19 3.29 -16.78
CA ARG A 71 -1.19 4.18 -17.93
C ARG A 71 0.26 4.53 -18.28
#